data_AF-A0A2K2FYF9-F1
#
_entry.id   AF-A0A2K2FYF9-F1
#
_cell.length_a   1.000
_cell.length_b   1.000
_cell.length_c   1.000
_cell.angle_alpha   90.00
_cell.angle_beta   90.00
_cell.angle_gamma   90.00
#
_symmetry.space_group_name_H-M   'P 1'
#
loop_
_entity.id
_entity.type
_entity.pdbx_description
1 polymer ?
#
loop_
_entity_poly.entity_id
_entity_poly.type
_entity_poly.pdbx_seq_one_letter_code
_entity_poly.pdbx_strand_id
1 'polypeptide(L)'
;MLSPIKDTGTTARMLYAQSLQDAFDENSDENVELIDQAITEFEHLYRYTHGQQRVRHAKSLIEALFDKAYTLADSDPNFVAGLDEILKVIVSARQGAGRNSQSARALLLFYEARALQEKRAFTDEAERAPPSRDTIEKYQQALKDPNALGEKVAEARDGLAQALATFTEETLASNSNPSDALRRRMRHDMGEAVQIHRDLVEHAWHNQPDSDLAGMLENLASDFEILAKLKRKGPFKETPLLEAVRAMERVVAAYHSARDSDAISEAQARLEDLRQKMR
;
A
#
# COMPACT_ATOMS: atom_id res chain seq x y z
N MET A 1 -9.55 -43.56 -13.37
CA MET A 1 -9.81 -43.25 -11.96
C MET A 1 -8.52 -42.69 -11.38
N LEU A 2 -8.46 -41.39 -11.09
CA LEU A 2 -7.29 -40.75 -10.49
C LEU A 2 -7.39 -40.92 -8.97
N SER A 3 -6.39 -41.55 -8.37
CA SER A 3 -6.30 -41.73 -6.92
C SER A 3 -6.19 -40.37 -6.23
N PRO A 4 -6.83 -40.17 -5.06
CA PRO A 4 -6.68 -38.94 -4.29
C PRO A 4 -5.27 -38.93 -3.70
N ILE A 5 -4.45 -37.96 -4.09
CA ILE A 5 -3.17 -37.69 -3.43
C ILE A 5 -3.54 -37.21 -2.02
N LYS A 6 -3.22 -38.03 -1.00
CA LYS A 6 -3.36 -37.68 0.41
C LYS A 6 -2.32 -36.61 0.77
N ASP A 7 -2.63 -35.35 0.47
CA ASP A 7 -1.83 -34.18 0.84
C ASP A 7 -2.22 -33.63 2.23
N THR A 8 -2.48 -34.55 3.17
CA THR A 8 -2.98 -34.21 4.52
C THR A 8 -1.95 -33.47 5.35
N GLY A 9 -0.65 -33.72 5.12
CA GLY A 9 0.44 -33.05 5.83
C GLY A 9 0.60 -31.57 5.46
N THR A 10 0.60 -31.24 4.17
CA THR A 10 0.69 -29.86 3.67
C THR A 10 -0.55 -29.05 4.05
N THR A 11 -1.73 -29.69 3.95
CA THR A 11 -3.00 -29.05 4.35
C THR A 11 -3.05 -28.78 5.86
N ALA A 12 -2.68 -29.75 6.70
CA ALA A 12 -2.66 -29.56 8.15
C ALA A 12 -1.64 -28.50 8.57
N ARG A 13 -0.45 -28.49 7.97
CA ARG A 13 0.58 -27.47 8.22
C ARG A 13 0.12 -26.08 7.79
N MET A 14 -0.57 -25.97 6.66
CA MET A 14 -1.16 -24.71 6.21
C MET A 14 -2.19 -24.18 7.22
N LEU A 15 -3.13 -25.03 7.65
CA LEU A 15 -4.16 -24.66 8.63
C LEU A 15 -3.55 -24.27 9.98
N TYR A 16 -2.50 -24.99 10.41
CA TYR A 16 -1.77 -24.65 11.64
C TYR A 16 -1.08 -23.28 11.52
N ALA A 17 -0.34 -23.04 10.43
CA ALA A 17 0.32 -21.75 10.19
C ALA A 17 -0.69 -20.60 10.14
N GLN A 18 -1.84 -20.80 9.47
CA GLN A 18 -2.93 -19.81 9.45
C GLN A 18 -3.50 -19.56 10.84
N SER A 19 -3.76 -20.61 11.64
CA SER A 19 -4.28 -20.42 13.00
C SER A 19 -3.31 -19.65 13.91
N LEU A 20 -2.00 -19.77 13.69
CA LEU A 20 -1.00 -18.99 14.41
C LEU A 20 -1.01 -17.51 13.99
N GLN A 21 -1.14 -17.24 12.69
CA GLN A 21 -1.25 -15.88 12.16
C GLN A 21 -2.56 -15.22 12.61
N ASP A 22 -3.70 -15.92 12.53
CA ASP A 22 -4.99 -15.41 12.99
C ASP A 22 -4.94 -15.05 14.49
N ALA A 23 -4.31 -15.89 15.33
CA ALA A 23 -4.12 -15.61 16.76
C ALA A 23 -3.16 -14.44 17.04
N PHE A 24 -2.20 -14.20 16.14
CA PHE A 24 -1.35 -13.02 16.18
C PHE A 24 -2.15 -11.76 15.82
N ASP A 25 -2.95 -11.80 14.74
CA ASP A 25 -3.75 -10.65 14.28
C ASP A 25 -4.80 -10.21 15.33
N GLU A 26 -5.28 -11.13 16.17
CA GLU A 26 -6.18 -10.82 17.29
C GLU A 26 -5.48 -10.05 18.43
N ASN A 27 -4.18 -10.24 18.65
CA ASN A 27 -3.43 -9.60 19.74
C ASN A 27 -1.93 -9.54 19.42
N SER A 28 -1.55 -8.61 18.54
CA SER A 28 -0.21 -8.52 17.95
C SER A 28 0.91 -8.29 18.98
N ASP A 29 0.64 -7.49 20.01
CA ASP A 29 1.65 -7.04 20.98
C ASP A 29 2.09 -8.18 21.92
N GLU A 30 1.18 -9.08 22.27
CA GLU A 30 1.45 -10.19 23.19
C GLU A 30 1.92 -11.47 22.48
N ASN A 31 1.73 -11.54 21.15
CA ASN A 31 1.85 -12.78 20.39
C ASN A 31 2.94 -12.75 19.30
N VAL A 32 3.95 -11.89 19.40
CA VAL A 32 5.04 -11.80 18.40
C VAL A 32 5.73 -13.17 18.15
N GLU A 33 5.82 -14.04 19.15
CA GLU A 33 6.37 -15.40 18.96
C GLU A 33 5.49 -16.29 18.07
N LEU A 34 4.19 -16.02 17.96
CA LEU A 34 3.26 -16.77 17.10
C LEU A 34 3.48 -16.43 15.62
N ILE A 35 3.72 -15.16 15.28
CA ILE A 35 4.00 -14.80 13.89
C ILE A 35 5.33 -15.39 13.42
N ASP A 36 6.33 -15.50 14.30
CA ASP A 36 7.59 -16.20 13.99
C ASP A 36 7.40 -17.70 13.70
N GLN A 37 6.53 -18.35 14.47
CA GLN A 37 6.17 -19.74 14.23
C GLN A 37 5.37 -19.88 12.92
N ALA A 38 4.40 -19.01 12.66
CA ALA A 38 3.64 -18.99 11.42
C ALA A 38 4.57 -18.84 10.20
N ILE A 39 5.49 -17.87 10.25
CA ILE A 39 6.52 -17.65 9.22
C ILE A 39 7.33 -18.93 8.99
N THR A 40 7.83 -19.57 10.06
CA THR A 40 8.60 -20.83 9.95
C THR A 40 7.81 -21.92 9.22
N GLU A 41 6.52 -22.05 9.54
CA GLU A 41 5.65 -23.04 8.93
C GLU A 41 5.35 -22.72 7.45
N PHE A 42 5.09 -21.44 7.12
CA PHE A 42 4.92 -20.98 5.74
C PHE A 42 6.19 -21.09 4.91
N GLU A 43 7.36 -20.80 5.48
CA GLU A 43 8.66 -21.01 4.82
C GLU A 43 8.86 -22.46 4.43
N HIS A 44 8.54 -23.39 5.36
CA HIS A 44 8.62 -24.81 5.07
C HIS A 44 7.70 -25.18 3.90
N LEU A 45 6.43 -24.76 3.93
CA LEU A 45 5.49 -24.99 2.82
C LEU A 45 6.01 -24.41 1.51
N TYR A 46 6.54 -23.18 1.52
CA TYR A 46 7.07 -22.51 0.36
C TYR A 46 8.29 -23.22 -0.25
N ARG A 47 9.21 -23.73 0.59
CA ARG A 47 10.43 -24.43 0.15
C ARG A 47 10.14 -25.79 -0.49
N TYR A 48 9.15 -26.53 0.02
CA TYR A 48 8.88 -27.91 -0.38
C TYR A 48 7.71 -28.09 -1.35
N THR A 49 7.08 -27.01 -1.80
CA THR A 49 6.01 -27.05 -2.81
C THR A 49 6.46 -26.49 -4.16
N HIS A 50 5.70 -26.82 -5.21
CA HIS A 50 6.04 -26.47 -6.59
C HIS A 50 4.83 -25.90 -7.34
N GLY A 51 5.11 -25.23 -8.47
CA GLY A 51 4.08 -24.72 -9.37
C GLY A 51 3.13 -23.73 -8.69
N GLN A 52 1.83 -23.92 -8.89
CA GLN A 52 0.79 -23.02 -8.36
C GLN A 52 0.70 -23.02 -6.83
N GLN A 53 0.96 -24.16 -6.18
CA GLN A 53 0.97 -24.20 -4.72
C GLN A 53 2.11 -23.38 -4.14
N ARG A 54 3.29 -23.37 -4.78
CA ARG A 54 4.40 -22.53 -4.34
C ARG A 54 4.03 -21.04 -4.32
N VAL A 55 3.29 -20.56 -5.32
CA VAL A 55 2.81 -19.16 -5.35
C VAL A 55 1.81 -18.90 -4.22
N ARG A 56 0.90 -19.85 -3.97
CA ARG A 56 -0.05 -19.76 -2.85
C ARG A 56 0.67 -19.69 -1.50
N HIS A 57 1.67 -20.52 -1.27
CA HIS A 57 2.44 -20.49 -0.02
C HIS A 57 3.38 -19.28 0.06
N ALA A 58 3.91 -18.81 -1.08
CA ALA A 58 4.63 -17.54 -1.13
C ALA A 58 3.73 -16.38 -0.71
N LYS A 59 2.47 -16.34 -1.17
CA LYS A 59 1.48 -15.34 -0.75
C LYS A 59 1.38 -15.31 0.77
N SER A 60 1.07 -16.44 1.41
CA SER A 60 0.90 -16.51 2.86
C SER A 60 2.17 -16.16 3.63
N LEU A 61 3.34 -16.60 3.15
CA LEU A 61 4.63 -16.20 3.72
C LEU A 61 4.85 -14.68 3.63
N ILE A 62 4.55 -14.08 2.48
CA ILE A 62 4.69 -12.63 2.28
C ILE A 62 3.74 -11.86 3.20
N GLU A 63 2.49 -12.30 3.33
CA GLU A 63 1.51 -11.67 4.24
C GLU A 63 2.00 -11.71 5.69
N ALA A 64 2.39 -12.89 6.19
CA ALA A 64 2.92 -13.02 7.56
C ALA A 64 4.18 -12.20 7.82
N LEU A 65 5.07 -12.09 6.82
CA LEU A 65 6.25 -11.23 6.91
C LEU A 65 5.89 -9.75 6.96
N PHE A 66 4.87 -9.31 6.22
CA PHE A 66 4.36 -7.94 6.32
C PHE A 66 3.76 -7.69 7.70
N ASP A 67 2.91 -8.57 8.21
CA ASP A 67 2.24 -8.40 9.51
C ASP A 67 3.26 -8.27 10.65
N LYS A 68 4.30 -9.11 10.62
CA LYS A 68 5.44 -8.97 11.53
C LYS A 68 6.17 -7.63 11.36
N ALA A 69 6.48 -7.25 10.13
CA ALA A 69 7.21 -6.02 9.85
C ALA A 69 6.46 -4.78 10.36
N TYR A 70 5.16 -4.64 10.09
CA TYR A 70 4.39 -3.48 10.54
C TYR A 70 4.24 -3.41 12.06
N THR A 71 4.02 -4.56 12.72
CA THR A 71 3.91 -4.61 14.18
C THR A 71 5.19 -4.13 14.88
N LEU A 72 6.35 -4.38 14.25
CA LEU A 72 7.65 -4.02 14.80
C LEU A 72 8.25 -2.74 14.19
N ALA A 73 7.53 -2.03 13.32
CA ALA A 73 8.10 -0.95 12.50
C ALA A 73 8.77 0.17 13.33
N ASP A 74 8.17 0.54 14.46
CA ASP A 74 8.69 1.61 15.33
C ASP A 74 9.82 1.15 16.26
N SER A 75 10.04 -0.16 16.40
CA SER A 75 10.95 -0.76 17.39
C SER A 75 12.08 -1.60 16.80
N ASP A 76 11.98 -2.01 15.53
CA ASP A 76 12.96 -2.88 14.89
C ASP A 76 13.88 -2.11 13.93
N PRO A 77 15.17 -1.92 14.28
CA PRO A 77 16.17 -1.35 13.36
C PRO A 77 16.39 -2.21 12.10
N ASN A 78 15.85 -3.44 12.06
CA ASN A 78 15.92 -4.35 10.93
C ASN A 78 14.65 -4.38 10.06
N PHE A 79 13.68 -3.47 10.25
CA PHE A 79 12.46 -3.39 9.43
C PHE A 79 12.76 -3.43 7.92
N VAL A 80 13.75 -2.65 7.46
CA VAL A 80 14.19 -2.63 6.06
C VAL A 80 14.75 -3.99 5.60
N ALA A 81 15.42 -4.74 6.49
CA ALA A 81 15.91 -6.08 6.20
C ALA A 81 14.76 -7.10 6.04
N GLY A 82 13.67 -6.94 6.82
CA GLY A 82 12.44 -7.72 6.64
C GLY A 82 11.79 -7.49 5.27
N LEU A 83 11.76 -6.24 4.79
CA LEU A 83 11.29 -5.93 3.44
C LEU A 83 12.20 -6.54 2.34
N ASP A 84 13.51 -6.59 2.57
CA ASP A 84 14.43 -7.28 1.67
C ASP A 84 14.21 -8.80 1.64
N GLU A 85 13.79 -9.40 2.74
CA GLU A 85 13.38 -10.79 2.79
C GLU A 85 12.11 -11.04 1.96
N ILE A 86 11.09 -10.19 2.10
CA ILE A 86 9.87 -10.22 1.28
C ILE A 86 10.22 -10.16 -0.21
N LEU A 87 11.08 -9.22 -0.62
CA LEU A 87 11.52 -9.09 -2.01
C LEU A 87 12.25 -10.36 -2.52
N LYS A 88 13.08 -11.00 -1.68
CA LYS A 88 13.72 -12.28 -2.03
C LYS A 88 12.70 -13.39 -2.24
N VAL A 89 11.69 -13.50 -1.37
CA VAL A 89 10.60 -14.48 -1.52
C VAL A 89 9.87 -14.25 -2.83
N ILE A 90 9.52 -13.01 -3.15
CA ILE A 90 8.82 -12.66 -4.40
C ILE A 90 9.64 -13.04 -5.64
N VAL A 91 10.93 -12.67 -5.69
CA VAL A 91 11.82 -13.01 -6.81
C VAL A 91 11.90 -14.52 -6.99
N SER A 92 12.07 -15.25 -5.89
CA SER A 92 12.14 -16.72 -5.90
C SER A 92 10.81 -17.35 -6.34
N ALA A 93 9.67 -16.82 -5.91
CA ALA A 93 8.35 -17.29 -6.29
C ALA A 93 8.07 -17.05 -7.77
N ARG A 94 8.50 -15.90 -8.33
CA ARG A 94 8.41 -15.59 -9.76
C ARG A 94 9.21 -16.56 -10.63
N GLN A 95 10.39 -16.99 -10.17
CA GLN A 95 11.22 -17.98 -10.88
C GLN A 95 10.56 -19.37 -10.89
N GLY A 96 9.87 -19.72 -9.81
CA GLY A 96 9.13 -20.98 -9.67
C GLY A 96 7.73 -20.96 -10.31
N ALA A 97 7.16 -19.78 -10.57
CA ALA A 97 5.89 -19.62 -11.24
C ALA A 97 6.03 -20.02 -12.73
N GLY A 98 5.13 -20.87 -13.22
CA GLY A 98 5.11 -21.21 -14.65
C GLY A 98 4.99 -19.95 -15.51
N ARG A 99 5.73 -19.91 -16.64
CA ARG A 99 5.83 -18.73 -17.54
C ARG A 99 4.49 -18.12 -17.98
N ASN A 100 3.40 -18.90 -17.91
CA ASN A 100 2.06 -18.51 -18.38
C ASN A 100 1.08 -18.17 -17.24
N SER A 101 1.50 -18.15 -15.98
CA SER A 101 0.60 -17.83 -14.86
C SER A 101 0.43 -16.31 -14.72
N GLN A 102 -0.44 -15.73 -15.55
CA GLN A 102 -0.73 -14.29 -15.53
C GLN A 102 -1.21 -13.83 -14.14
N SER A 103 -2.10 -14.59 -13.51
CA SER A 103 -2.66 -14.23 -12.20
C SER A 103 -1.62 -14.29 -11.07
N ALA A 104 -0.76 -15.32 -11.05
CA ALA A 104 0.36 -15.36 -10.11
C ALA A 104 1.31 -14.17 -10.30
N ARG A 105 1.55 -13.79 -11.54
CA ARG A 105 2.42 -12.65 -11.86
C ARG A 105 1.80 -11.33 -11.39
N ALA A 106 0.50 -11.12 -11.59
CA ALA A 106 -0.19 -9.92 -11.12
C ALA A 106 -0.11 -9.77 -9.59
N LEU A 107 -0.39 -10.86 -8.86
CA LEU A 107 -0.31 -10.87 -7.40
C LEU A 107 1.11 -10.59 -6.89
N LEU A 108 2.13 -11.23 -7.48
CA LEU A 108 3.51 -11.01 -7.08
C LEU A 108 4.00 -9.59 -7.43
N LEU A 109 3.53 -9.00 -8.54
CA LEU A 109 3.83 -7.61 -8.88
C LEU A 109 3.21 -6.62 -7.89
N PHE A 110 2.01 -6.90 -7.38
CA PHE A 110 1.38 -6.11 -6.32
C PHE A 110 2.25 -6.11 -5.04
N TYR A 111 2.62 -7.30 -4.54
CA TYR A 111 3.46 -7.37 -3.33
C TYR A 111 4.85 -6.78 -3.55
N GLU A 112 5.42 -6.90 -4.75
CA GLU A 112 6.71 -6.29 -5.10
C GLU A 112 6.61 -4.76 -5.07
N ALA A 113 5.53 -4.20 -5.61
CA ALA A 113 5.26 -2.76 -5.56
C ALA A 113 5.11 -2.27 -4.11
N ARG A 114 4.30 -2.97 -3.30
CA ARG A 114 4.11 -2.66 -1.87
C ARG A 114 5.43 -2.68 -1.12
N ALA A 115 6.21 -3.76 -1.22
CA ALA A 115 7.48 -3.88 -0.51
C ALA A 115 8.49 -2.79 -0.92
N LEU A 116 8.55 -2.43 -2.21
CA LEU A 116 9.40 -1.34 -2.69
C LEU A 116 8.96 0.03 -2.19
N GLN A 117 7.64 0.27 -2.12
CA GLN A 117 7.07 1.51 -1.60
C GLN A 117 7.39 1.67 -0.12
N GLU A 118 7.13 0.65 0.69
CA GLU A 118 7.45 0.64 2.13
C GLU A 118 8.94 0.84 2.35
N LYS A 119 9.77 0.10 1.61
CA LYS A 119 11.23 0.21 1.74
C LYS A 119 11.68 1.65 1.47
N ARG A 120 11.10 2.30 0.47
CA ARG A 120 11.41 3.71 0.16
C ARG A 120 10.99 4.65 1.28
N ALA A 121 9.81 4.44 1.88
CA ALA A 121 9.31 5.27 2.98
C ALA A 121 10.23 5.22 4.21
N PHE A 122 10.78 4.05 4.53
CA PHE A 122 11.65 3.83 5.69
C PHE A 122 13.16 3.99 5.41
N THR A 123 13.57 4.16 4.16
CA THR A 123 14.99 4.48 3.85
C THR A 123 15.26 5.94 4.22
N ASP A 124 16.43 6.26 4.77
CA ASP A 124 16.81 7.65 5.05
C ASP A 124 16.87 8.50 3.77
N GLU A 125 16.42 9.76 3.84
CA GLU A 125 16.35 10.65 2.67
C GLU A 125 17.71 10.79 1.96
N ALA A 126 18.82 10.79 2.72
CA ALA A 126 20.17 10.87 2.18
C ALA A 126 20.59 9.62 1.36
N GLU A 127 19.99 8.47 1.65
CA GLU A 127 20.29 7.17 1.01
C GLU A 127 19.25 6.79 -0.06
N ARG A 128 18.13 7.51 -0.13
CA ARG A 128 17.08 7.26 -1.12
C ARG A 128 17.61 7.53 -2.53
N ALA A 129 17.48 6.51 -3.38
CA ALA A 129 17.67 6.67 -4.82
C ALA A 129 16.68 7.72 -5.38
N PRO A 130 17.03 8.39 -6.50
CA PRO A 130 16.12 9.32 -7.18
C PRO A 130 14.73 8.71 -7.43
N PRO A 131 13.67 9.54 -7.47
CA PRO A 131 12.31 9.07 -7.72
C PRO A 131 12.25 8.26 -9.01
N SER A 132 11.76 7.02 -8.91
CA SER A 132 11.64 6.08 -10.01
C SER A 132 10.18 5.70 -10.22
N ARG A 133 9.80 5.42 -11.47
CA ARG A 133 8.45 4.95 -11.81
C ARG A 133 8.26 3.45 -11.63
N ASP A 134 9.29 2.72 -11.23
CA ASP A 134 9.27 1.27 -11.16
C ASP A 134 8.11 0.72 -10.28
N THR A 135 7.88 1.32 -9.10
CA THR A 135 6.74 0.98 -8.23
C THR A 135 5.38 1.25 -8.90
N ILE A 136 5.23 2.41 -9.55
CA ILE A 136 4.01 2.79 -10.30
C ILE A 136 3.74 1.76 -11.40
N GLU A 137 4.76 1.42 -12.19
CA GLU A 137 4.64 0.48 -13.30
C GLU A 137 4.24 -0.92 -12.82
N LYS A 138 4.74 -1.35 -11.65
CA LYS A 138 4.36 -2.64 -11.06
C LYS A 138 2.90 -2.66 -10.60
N TYR A 139 2.42 -1.63 -9.90
CA TYR A 139 1.00 -1.54 -9.55
C TYR A 139 0.11 -1.49 -10.79
N GLN A 140 0.46 -0.67 -11.79
CA GLN A 140 -0.28 -0.60 -13.06
C GLN A 140 -0.31 -1.95 -13.79
N GLN A 141 0.77 -2.74 -13.74
CA GLN A 141 0.78 -4.08 -14.31
C GLN A 141 -0.06 -5.07 -13.50
N ALA A 142 -0.02 -5.01 -12.17
CA ALA A 142 -0.84 -5.84 -11.29
C ALA A 142 -2.34 -5.60 -11.52
N LEU A 143 -2.74 -4.33 -11.62
CA LEU A 143 -4.14 -3.92 -11.82
C LEU A 143 -4.73 -4.27 -13.20
N LYS A 144 -3.93 -4.78 -14.14
CA LYS A 144 -4.44 -5.33 -15.42
C LYS A 144 -5.18 -6.67 -15.25
N ASP A 145 -5.00 -7.35 -14.12
CA ASP A 145 -5.70 -8.59 -13.79
C ASP A 145 -6.32 -8.49 -12.37
N PRO A 146 -7.41 -7.72 -12.20
CA PRO A 146 -8.01 -7.51 -10.88
C PRO A 146 -8.56 -8.79 -10.26
N ASN A 147 -8.98 -9.76 -11.08
CA ASN A 147 -9.45 -11.06 -10.60
C ASN A 147 -8.35 -11.85 -9.87
N ALA A 148 -7.09 -11.66 -10.26
CA ALA A 148 -5.95 -12.28 -9.61
C ALA A 148 -5.64 -11.66 -8.23
N LEU A 149 -6.00 -10.39 -8.04
CA LEU A 149 -5.79 -9.66 -6.79
C LEU A 149 -6.92 -9.94 -5.78
N GLY A 150 -8.14 -10.19 -6.25
CA GLY A 150 -9.29 -10.47 -5.39
C GLY A 150 -9.55 -9.32 -4.43
N GLU A 151 -9.50 -9.58 -3.13
CA GLU A 151 -9.68 -8.57 -2.07
C GLU A 151 -8.57 -7.50 -2.08
N LYS A 152 -7.39 -7.80 -2.64
CA LYS A 152 -6.24 -6.88 -2.73
C LYS A 152 -6.38 -5.80 -3.81
N VAL A 153 -7.47 -5.76 -4.57
CA VAL A 153 -7.67 -4.74 -5.61
C VAL A 153 -7.73 -3.32 -5.01
N ALA A 154 -8.40 -3.15 -3.87
CA ALA A 154 -8.50 -1.85 -3.21
C ALA A 154 -7.12 -1.39 -2.70
N GLU A 155 -6.39 -2.27 -2.00
CA GLU A 155 -5.01 -2.03 -1.56
C GLU A 155 -4.07 -1.67 -2.73
N ALA A 156 -4.17 -2.38 -3.86
CA ALA A 156 -3.34 -2.11 -5.03
C ALA A 156 -3.66 -0.75 -5.69
N ARG A 157 -4.92 -0.30 -5.62
CA ARG A 157 -5.33 1.01 -6.11
C ARG A 157 -4.82 2.12 -5.20
N ASP A 158 -5.03 1.99 -3.90
CA ASP A 158 -4.52 2.93 -2.90
C ASP A 158 -2.99 3.07 -3.01
N GLY A 159 -2.27 1.94 -3.05
CA GLY A 159 -0.82 1.93 -3.27
C GLY A 159 -0.38 2.58 -4.59
N LEU A 160 -1.13 2.41 -5.69
CA LEU A 160 -0.86 3.12 -6.94
C LEU A 160 -1.01 4.64 -6.78
N ALA A 161 -2.10 5.10 -6.15
CA ALA A 161 -2.37 6.51 -5.96
C ALA A 161 -1.28 7.17 -5.08
N GLN A 162 -0.92 6.53 -3.96
CA GLN A 162 0.19 6.95 -3.11
C GLN A 162 1.52 6.98 -3.88
N ALA A 163 1.84 5.95 -4.66
CA ALA A 163 3.08 5.93 -5.45
C ALA A 163 3.13 7.06 -6.49
N LEU A 164 2.00 7.41 -7.12
CA LEU A 164 1.90 8.55 -8.06
C LEU A 164 2.11 9.90 -7.32
N ALA A 165 1.53 10.04 -6.13
CA ALA A 165 1.66 11.22 -5.28
C ALA A 165 3.10 11.41 -4.80
N THR A 166 3.70 10.39 -4.19
CA THR A 166 5.09 10.41 -3.71
C THR A 166 6.07 10.69 -4.84
N PHE A 167 5.94 10.01 -5.98
CA PHE A 167 6.80 10.27 -7.15
C PHE A 167 6.72 11.72 -7.59
N THR A 168 5.51 12.29 -7.64
CA THR A 168 5.29 13.68 -8.06
C THR A 168 5.92 14.65 -7.07
N GLU A 169 5.70 14.45 -5.78
CA GLU A 169 6.22 15.32 -4.72
C GLU A 169 7.76 15.30 -4.68
N GLU A 170 8.37 14.12 -4.67
CA GLU A 170 9.83 13.98 -4.71
C GLU A 170 10.45 14.54 -5.99
N THR A 171 9.76 14.40 -7.14
CA THR A 171 10.20 14.99 -8.40
C THR A 171 10.15 16.52 -8.33
N LEU A 172 9.12 17.10 -7.72
CA LEU A 172 9.03 18.57 -7.53
C LEU A 172 10.09 19.09 -6.56
N ALA A 173 10.41 18.32 -5.51
CA ALA A 173 11.45 18.67 -4.55
C ALA A 173 12.86 18.63 -5.17
N SER A 174 13.16 17.57 -5.94
CA SER A 174 14.47 17.36 -6.57
C SER A 174 14.66 18.13 -7.89
N ASN A 175 13.57 18.56 -8.53
CA ASN A 175 13.60 19.33 -9.77
C ASN A 175 12.69 20.56 -9.68
N SER A 176 13.28 21.68 -9.27
CA SER A 176 12.56 22.96 -9.07
C SER A 176 12.00 23.55 -10.36
N ASN A 177 12.54 23.20 -11.53
CA ASN A 177 12.09 23.67 -12.83
C ASN A 177 11.88 22.51 -13.81
N PRO A 178 10.86 21.66 -13.58
CA PRO A 178 10.59 20.52 -14.44
C PRO A 178 10.11 21.02 -15.81
N SER A 179 10.50 20.31 -16.86
CA SER A 179 10.09 20.62 -18.23
C SER A 179 8.56 20.62 -18.36
N ASP A 180 8.03 21.36 -19.34
CA ASP A 180 6.58 21.40 -19.57
C ASP A 180 5.98 20.02 -19.93
N ALA A 181 6.78 19.13 -20.51
CA ALA A 181 6.39 17.73 -20.74
C ALA A 181 6.29 16.95 -19.43
N LEU A 182 7.29 17.07 -18.55
CA LEU A 182 7.29 16.41 -17.24
C LEU A 182 6.16 16.93 -16.35
N ARG A 183 5.93 18.26 -16.32
CA ARG A 183 4.79 18.87 -15.60
C ARG A 183 3.44 18.37 -16.12
N ARG A 184 3.29 18.17 -17.43
CA ARG A 184 2.06 17.61 -18.01
C ARG A 184 1.82 16.17 -17.55
N ARG A 185 2.87 15.35 -17.52
CA ARG A 185 2.80 13.98 -17.01
C ARG A 185 2.44 13.94 -15.52
N MET A 186 3.12 14.71 -14.69
CA MET A 186 2.81 14.78 -13.25
C MET A 186 1.36 15.23 -12.99
N ARG A 187 0.82 16.17 -13.78
CA ARG A 187 -0.60 16.54 -13.68
C ARG A 187 -1.55 15.40 -14.06
N HIS A 188 -1.18 14.60 -15.06
CA HIS A 188 -1.96 13.42 -15.42
C HIS A 188 -1.90 12.38 -14.30
N ASP A 189 -0.70 12.06 -13.81
CA ASP A 189 -0.47 11.12 -12.69
C ASP A 189 -1.25 11.54 -11.44
N MET A 190 -1.21 12.82 -11.05
CA MET A 190 -2.02 13.31 -9.92
C MET A 190 -3.52 13.31 -10.20
N GLY A 191 -3.95 13.50 -11.46
CA GLY A 191 -5.35 13.36 -11.83
C GLY A 191 -5.84 11.91 -11.66
N GLU A 192 -4.99 10.94 -11.97
CA GLU A 192 -5.24 9.51 -11.74
C GLU A 192 -5.31 9.19 -10.25
N ALA A 193 -4.35 9.66 -9.44
CA ALA A 193 -4.37 9.49 -7.97
C ALA A 193 -5.64 10.05 -7.32
N VAL A 194 -6.01 11.29 -7.66
CA VAL A 194 -7.25 11.93 -7.19
C VAL A 194 -8.48 11.10 -7.56
N GLN A 195 -8.54 10.57 -8.78
CA GLN A 195 -9.69 9.76 -9.20
C GLN A 195 -9.76 8.47 -8.39
N ILE A 196 -8.63 7.79 -8.20
CA ILE A 196 -8.56 6.56 -7.42
C ILE A 196 -9.02 6.81 -5.97
N HIS A 197 -8.47 7.81 -5.28
CA HIS A 197 -8.87 8.09 -3.90
C HIS A 197 -10.32 8.57 -3.79
N ARG A 198 -10.86 9.27 -4.79
CA ARG A 198 -12.30 9.57 -4.83
C ARG A 198 -13.16 8.31 -4.87
N ASP A 199 -12.82 7.36 -5.74
CA ASP A 199 -13.54 6.09 -5.85
C ASP A 199 -13.42 5.28 -4.55
N LEU A 200 -12.26 5.30 -3.90
CA LEU A 200 -12.03 4.64 -2.60
C LEU A 200 -12.81 5.32 -1.46
N VAL A 201 -12.85 6.65 -1.41
CA VAL A 201 -13.66 7.41 -0.44
C VAL A 201 -15.14 7.11 -0.62
N GLU A 202 -15.65 7.06 -1.86
CA GLU A 202 -17.05 6.70 -2.13
C GLU A 202 -17.35 5.27 -1.66
N HIS A 203 -16.43 4.33 -1.91
CA HIS A 203 -16.58 2.97 -1.40
C HIS A 203 -16.55 2.91 0.14
N ALA A 204 -15.61 3.60 0.79
CA ALA A 204 -15.46 3.61 2.24
C ALA A 204 -16.69 4.24 2.94
N TRP A 205 -17.22 5.33 2.39
CA TRP A 205 -18.39 6.04 2.91
C TRP A 205 -19.61 5.12 3.11
N HIS A 206 -19.74 4.06 2.32
CA HIS A 206 -20.86 3.14 2.37
C HIS A 206 -20.57 1.83 3.11
N ASN A 207 -19.31 1.50 3.37
CA ASN A 207 -18.93 0.13 3.73
C ASN A 207 -17.90 0.02 4.87
N GLN A 208 -17.32 1.13 5.33
CA GLN A 208 -16.21 1.12 6.29
C GLN A 208 -16.47 2.01 7.52
N PRO A 209 -15.77 1.76 8.64
CA PRO A 209 -15.78 2.65 9.80
C PRO A 209 -15.36 4.09 9.45
N ASP A 210 -15.79 5.04 10.27
CA ASP A 210 -15.46 6.46 10.07
C ASP A 210 -13.95 6.75 10.14
N SER A 211 -13.17 5.94 10.87
CA SER A 211 -11.70 6.05 10.93
C SER A 211 -11.04 5.77 9.57
N ASP A 212 -11.47 4.70 8.89
CA ASP A 212 -10.89 4.28 7.61
C ASP A 212 -11.29 5.26 6.50
N LEU A 213 -12.53 5.76 6.57
CA LEU A 213 -12.99 6.85 5.72
C LEU A 213 -12.15 8.11 5.93
N ALA A 214 -11.81 8.46 7.18
CA ALA A 214 -10.98 9.62 7.49
C ALA A 214 -9.59 9.51 6.86
N GLY A 215 -8.91 8.37 7.00
CA GLY A 215 -7.60 8.14 6.37
C GLY A 215 -7.64 8.27 4.83
N MET A 216 -8.67 7.72 4.19
CA MET A 216 -8.86 7.86 2.73
C MET A 216 -9.11 9.31 2.30
N LEU A 217 -9.83 10.09 3.13
CA LEU A 217 -10.06 11.52 2.89
C LEU A 217 -8.78 12.35 3.08
N GLU A 218 -7.91 11.98 4.01
CA GLU A 218 -6.59 12.63 4.19
C GLU A 218 -5.67 12.38 2.99
N ASN A 219 -5.66 11.16 2.46
CA ASN A 219 -4.94 10.84 1.22
C ASN A 219 -5.47 11.69 0.05
N LEU A 220 -6.79 11.79 -0.09
CA LEU A 220 -7.42 12.63 -1.11
C LEU A 220 -7.10 14.13 -0.94
N ALA A 221 -7.08 14.64 0.28
CA ALA A 221 -6.70 16.02 0.56
C ALA A 221 -5.24 16.29 0.17
N SER A 222 -4.34 15.36 0.49
CA SER A 222 -2.91 15.44 0.15
C SER A 222 -2.68 15.48 -1.37
N ASP A 223 -3.41 14.65 -2.12
CA ASP A 223 -3.34 14.65 -3.58
C ASP A 223 -3.73 16.01 -4.18
N PHE A 224 -4.78 16.63 -3.63
CA PHE A 224 -5.21 17.95 -4.07
C PHE A 224 -4.16 19.04 -3.76
N GLU A 225 -3.47 18.96 -2.61
CA GLU A 225 -2.36 19.84 -2.29
C GLU A 225 -1.22 19.71 -3.32
N ILE A 226 -0.81 18.48 -3.64
CA ILE A 226 0.24 18.22 -4.64
C ILE A 226 -0.20 18.73 -6.01
N LEU A 227 -1.46 18.50 -6.41
CA LEU A 227 -2.01 19.01 -7.67
C LEU A 227 -2.02 20.55 -7.70
N ALA A 228 -2.26 21.22 -6.57
CA ALA A 228 -2.19 22.68 -6.47
C ALA A 228 -0.77 23.21 -6.72
N LYS A 229 0.27 22.49 -6.28
CA LYS A 229 1.69 22.81 -6.56
C LYS A 229 1.98 22.77 -8.08
N LEU A 230 1.33 21.89 -8.83
CA LEU A 230 1.53 21.69 -10.27
C LEU A 230 0.77 22.66 -11.19
N LYS A 231 -0.31 23.30 -10.72
CA LYS A 231 -1.08 24.26 -11.52
C LYS A 231 -0.35 25.60 -11.63
N ARG A 232 -0.24 26.12 -12.86
CA ARG A 232 0.29 27.47 -13.13
C ARG A 232 -0.58 28.53 -12.43
N LYS A 233 0.04 29.63 -11.98
CA LYS A 233 -0.66 30.82 -11.46
C LYS A 233 -1.73 31.24 -12.49
N GLY A 234 -2.99 31.14 -12.09
CA GLY A 234 -4.18 31.41 -12.88
C GLY A 234 -5.42 31.14 -12.00
N PRO A 235 -6.62 31.57 -12.41
CA PRO A 235 -7.83 31.54 -11.56
C PRO A 235 -8.28 30.13 -11.13
N PHE A 236 -7.67 29.07 -11.69
CA PHE A 236 -7.96 27.67 -11.40
C PHE A 236 -7.02 27.02 -10.36
N LYS A 237 -6.09 27.78 -9.76
CA LYS A 237 -5.22 27.29 -8.68
C LYS A 237 -5.97 27.18 -7.34
N GLU A 238 -7.04 27.95 -7.18
CA GLU A 238 -7.93 27.91 -6.01
C GLU A 238 -8.76 26.63 -5.97
N THR A 239 -9.05 26.00 -7.12
CA THR A 239 -9.92 24.80 -7.15
C THR A 239 -9.31 23.61 -6.42
N PRO A 240 -8.05 23.19 -6.63
CA PRO A 240 -7.50 22.06 -5.89
C PRO A 240 -7.33 22.34 -4.39
N LEU A 241 -6.86 23.52 -3.98
CA LEU A 241 -6.75 23.84 -2.55
C LEU A 241 -8.12 23.89 -1.85
N LEU A 242 -9.15 24.42 -2.52
CA LEU A 242 -10.52 24.38 -2.01
C LEU A 242 -11.03 22.94 -1.85
N GLU A 243 -10.72 22.06 -2.79
CA GLU A 243 -11.08 20.63 -2.69
C GLU A 243 -10.30 19.92 -1.57
N ALA A 244 -9.03 20.28 -1.35
CA ALA A 244 -8.26 19.80 -0.19
C ALA A 244 -8.90 20.23 1.14
N VAL A 245 -9.31 21.50 1.24
CA VAL A 245 -10.04 22.02 2.42
C VAL A 245 -11.35 21.26 2.63
N ARG A 246 -12.14 21.05 1.59
CA ARG A 246 -13.40 20.29 1.66
C ARG A 246 -13.18 18.83 2.09
N ALA A 247 -12.13 18.19 1.59
CA ALA A 247 -11.78 16.84 2.02
C ALA A 247 -11.40 16.83 3.52
N MET A 248 -10.56 17.75 3.97
CA MET A 248 -10.17 17.85 5.38
C MET A 248 -11.32 18.24 6.33
N GLU A 249 -12.29 19.03 5.88
CA GLU A 249 -13.52 19.29 6.66
C GLU A 249 -14.30 17.99 6.90
N ARG A 250 -14.31 17.07 5.92
CA ARG A 250 -14.92 15.75 6.08
C ARG A 250 -14.09 14.82 6.97
N VAL A 251 -12.75 14.91 6.93
CA VAL A 251 -11.86 14.20 7.88
C VAL A 251 -12.21 14.57 9.32
N VAL A 252 -12.27 15.88 9.62
CA VAL A 252 -12.62 16.38 10.95
C VAL A 252 -14.00 15.87 11.38
N ALA A 253 -14.99 15.88 10.47
CA ALA A 253 -16.32 15.34 10.76
C ALA A 253 -16.31 13.83 11.05
N ALA A 254 -15.51 13.06 10.31
CA ALA A 254 -15.37 11.61 10.50
C ALA A 254 -14.72 11.29 11.86
N TYR A 255 -13.62 11.95 12.23
CA TYR A 255 -13.02 11.75 13.56
C TYR A 255 -13.91 12.23 14.71
N HIS A 256 -14.72 13.28 14.51
CA HIS A 256 -15.76 13.67 15.47
C HIS A 256 -16.80 12.56 15.66
N SER A 257 -17.23 11.91 14.58
CA SER A 257 -18.15 10.76 14.64
C SER A 257 -17.53 9.57 15.38
N ALA A 258 -16.25 9.29 15.10
CA ALA A 258 -15.45 8.25 15.76
C ALA A 258 -15.07 8.57 17.22
N ARG A 259 -15.20 9.82 17.66
CA ARG A 259 -14.83 10.32 19.00
C ARG A 259 -13.33 10.23 19.31
N ASP A 260 -12.49 10.38 18.29
CA ASP A 260 -11.03 10.38 18.44
C ASP A 260 -10.53 11.81 18.69
N SER A 261 -10.33 12.19 19.96
CA SER A 261 -9.96 13.56 20.35
C SER A 261 -8.62 14.01 19.79
N ASP A 262 -7.68 13.08 19.66
CA ASP A 262 -6.31 13.37 19.27
C ASP A 262 -6.28 13.58 17.76
N ALA A 263 -6.90 12.67 16.99
CA ALA A 263 -7.04 12.81 15.54
C ALA A 263 -7.86 14.03 15.12
N ILE A 264 -8.91 14.41 15.89
CA ILE A 264 -9.66 15.66 15.66
C ILE A 264 -8.72 16.87 15.74
N SER A 265 -7.88 16.93 16.77
CA SER A 265 -7.02 18.09 17.02
C SER A 265 -5.97 18.24 15.91
N GLU A 266 -5.37 17.14 15.46
CA GLU A 266 -4.44 17.12 14.34
C GLU A 266 -5.11 17.52 13.02
N ALA A 267 -6.26 16.93 12.71
CA ALA A 267 -7.02 17.23 11.50
C ALA A 267 -7.46 18.71 11.44
N GLN A 268 -7.85 19.30 12.57
CA GLN A 268 -8.20 20.72 12.67
C GLN A 268 -6.99 21.62 12.43
N ALA A 269 -5.82 21.29 12.97
CA ALA A 269 -4.59 22.03 12.73
C ALA A 269 -4.20 22.01 11.24
N ARG A 270 -4.28 20.83 10.61
CA ARG A 270 -4.02 20.66 9.17
C ARG A 270 -5.03 21.43 8.31
N LEU A 271 -6.31 21.43 8.69
CA LEU A 271 -7.35 22.20 8.01
C LEU A 271 -7.10 23.71 8.08
N GLU A 272 -6.64 24.22 9.22
CA GLU A 272 -6.33 25.65 9.34
C GLU A 272 -5.10 26.04 8.51
N ASP A 273 -4.06 25.22 8.45
CA ASP A 273 -2.91 25.43 7.56
C ASP A 273 -3.34 25.51 6.08
N LEU A 274 -4.22 24.61 5.64
CA LEU A 274 -4.80 24.65 4.29
C LEU A 274 -5.58 25.94 4.02
N ARG A 275 -6.40 26.38 4.99
CA ARG A 275 -7.15 27.64 4.89
C ARG A 275 -6.22 28.85 4.81
N GLN A 276 -5.09 28.82 5.51
CA GLN A 276 -4.06 29.87 5.40
C GLN A 276 -3.40 29.87 4.03
N LYS A 277 -3.05 28.71 3.47
CA LYS A 277 -2.49 28.57 2.11
C LYS A 277 -3.43 29.11 1.00
N MET A 278 -4.73 29.20 1.27
CA MET A 278 -5.73 29.76 0.35
C MET A 278 -5.87 31.29 0.41
N ARG A 279 -5.46 31.94 1.51
CA ARG A 279 -5.54 33.39 1.71
C ARG A 279 -4.39 34.12 1.02
#